data_AF-A0A936IHU6-F1
#
_entry.id   AF-A0A936IHU6-F1
#
_cell.length_a   1.000
_cell.length_b   1.000
_cell.length_c   1.000
_cell.angle_alpha   90.00
_cell.angle_beta   90.00
_cell.angle_gamma   90.00
#
_symmetry.space_group_name_H-M   'P 1'
#
loop_
_entity.id
_entity.type
_entity.pdbx_description
1 polymer ?
#
loop_
_entity_poly.entity_id
_entity_poly.type
_entity_poly.pdbx_seq_one_letter_code
_entity_poly.pdbx_strand_id
1 'polypeptide(L)'
;MQKIIMLFCMAGILYTSCTPKPQPHALFIEDNSVEVHFGRQMSKSLLDSIRVVVGLKGISLSYPQMEYDGELLSKLEINVQIAGQGGTAMTNFVYRGRPFGFRVIELKSYQPILALGELDKRSKKN
;
A
#
# COMPACT_ATOMS: atom_id res chain seq x y z
N MET A 1 -33.32 32.07 -50.12
CA MET A 1 -32.27 32.56 -49.19
C MET A 1 -33.00 32.89 -47.89
N GLN A 2 -32.71 32.40 -46.70
CA GLN A 2 -31.45 32.04 -46.05
C GLN A 2 -31.78 31.12 -44.86
N LYS A 3 -31.00 30.04 -44.70
CA LYS A 3 -31.05 29.09 -43.58
C LYS A 3 -30.61 29.78 -42.28
N ILE A 4 -31.13 29.38 -41.12
CA ILE A 4 -30.33 29.16 -39.89
C ILE A 4 -31.11 28.20 -38.98
N ILE A 5 -30.52 27.02 -38.79
CA ILE A 5 -30.85 26.01 -37.80
C ILE A 5 -30.05 26.41 -36.55
N MET A 6 -30.72 26.70 -35.43
CA MET A 6 -30.04 26.79 -34.13
C MET A 6 -30.39 25.57 -33.29
N LEU A 7 -29.54 24.56 -33.47
CA LEU A 7 -29.42 23.35 -32.69
C LEU A 7 -28.78 23.72 -31.34
N PHE A 8 -29.59 23.96 -30.30
CA PHE A 8 -29.08 24.10 -28.93
C PHE A 8 -28.83 22.70 -28.35
N CYS A 9 -27.67 22.14 -28.69
CA CYS A 9 -27.07 21.01 -27.99
C CYS A 9 -26.64 21.46 -26.58
N MET A 10 -27.57 21.48 -25.61
CA MET A 10 -27.20 21.35 -24.19
C MET A 10 -26.84 19.89 -23.91
N ALA A 11 -25.70 19.45 -24.47
CA ALA A 11 -25.07 18.19 -24.09
C ALA A 11 -24.29 18.42 -22.80
N GLY A 12 -24.69 17.70 -21.75
CA GLY A 12 -24.16 17.81 -20.40
C GLY A 12 -22.66 17.62 -20.31
N ILE A 13 -22.02 18.54 -19.60
CA ILE A 13 -20.68 18.32 -19.05
C ILE A 13 -20.90 17.62 -17.70
N LEU A 14 -21.13 16.30 -17.76
CA LEU A 14 -20.93 15.43 -16.60
C LEU A 14 -19.44 15.44 -16.30
N TYR A 15 -19.02 16.34 -15.42
CA TYR A 15 -17.71 16.29 -14.79
C TYR A 15 -17.64 14.97 -14.01
N THR A 16 -17.11 13.92 -14.63
CA THR A 16 -16.67 12.72 -13.92
C THR A 16 -15.51 13.15 -13.05
N SER A 17 -15.80 13.56 -11.81
CA SER A 17 -14.78 13.77 -10.78
C SER A 17 -14.09 12.43 -10.55
N CYS A 18 -12.95 12.23 -11.23
CA CYS A 18 -11.99 11.19 -10.88
C CYS A 18 -11.45 11.51 -9.48
N THR A 19 -12.18 11.10 -8.44
CA THR A 19 -11.65 11.08 -7.09
C THR A 19 -10.51 10.04 -7.08
N PRO A 20 -9.27 10.44 -6.76
CA PRO A 20 -8.17 9.49 -6.67
C PRO A 20 -8.52 8.48 -5.57
N LYS A 21 -8.82 7.23 -5.97
CA LYS A 21 -9.10 6.18 -4.98
C LYS A 21 -7.81 5.86 -4.25
N PRO A 22 -7.81 5.85 -2.89
CA PRO A 22 -6.68 5.37 -2.11
C PRO A 22 -6.28 3.97 -2.57
N GLN A 23 -4.99 3.67 -2.61
CA GLN A 23 -4.57 2.30 -2.93
C GLN A 23 -5.02 1.34 -1.82
N PRO A 24 -5.59 0.18 -2.20
CA PRO A 24 -5.97 -0.83 -1.23
C PRO A 24 -4.73 -1.39 -0.55
N HIS A 25 -4.87 -1.77 0.71
CA HIS A 25 -3.88 -2.58 1.38
C HIS A 25 -3.89 -4.03 0.83
N ALA A 26 -2.79 -4.75 1.01
CA ALA A 26 -2.70 -6.15 0.60
C ALA A 26 -1.74 -6.92 1.51
N LEU A 27 -2.00 -8.20 1.70
CA LEU A 27 -1.14 -9.13 2.42
C LEU A 27 -1.02 -10.40 1.58
N PHE A 28 0.20 -10.72 1.17
CA PHE A 28 0.53 -11.95 0.44
C PHE A 28 1.50 -12.76 1.28
N ILE A 29 1.13 -13.99 1.59
CA ILE A 29 1.96 -14.91 2.37
C ILE A 29 2.04 -16.21 1.58
N GLU A 30 3.23 -16.50 1.10
CA GLU A 30 3.58 -17.74 0.42
C GLU A 30 4.60 -18.51 1.29
N ASP A 31 4.95 -19.74 0.90
CA ASP A 31 5.86 -20.57 1.71
C ASP A 31 7.28 -19.99 1.83
N ASN A 32 7.70 -19.17 0.88
CA ASN A 32 9.04 -18.59 0.81
C ASN A 32 9.04 -17.08 0.57
N SER A 33 7.88 -16.43 0.59
CA SER A 33 7.76 -14.98 0.45
C SER A 33 6.66 -14.41 1.35
N VAL A 34 6.87 -13.18 1.85
CA VAL A 34 5.85 -12.39 2.55
C VAL A 34 5.89 -10.99 1.97
N GLU A 35 4.73 -10.45 1.60
CA GLU A 35 4.61 -9.10 1.08
C GLU A 35 3.41 -8.41 1.72
N VAL A 36 3.65 -7.21 2.24
CA VAL A 36 2.63 -6.39 2.91
C VAL A 36 2.60 -5.04 2.23
N HIS A 37 1.43 -4.65 1.75
CA HIS A 37 1.14 -3.30 1.26
C HIS A 37 0.25 -2.63 2.29
N PHE A 38 0.74 -1.55 2.88
CA PHE A 38 -0.05 -0.73 3.79
C PHE A 38 -0.88 0.29 3.01
N GLY A 39 -2.08 0.56 3.50
CA GLY A 39 -3.02 1.47 2.89
C GLY A 39 -3.72 2.34 3.92
N ARG A 40 -4.25 3.48 3.44
CA ARG A 40 -4.89 4.52 4.27
C ARG A 40 -6.10 3.99 5.08
N GLN A 41 -6.78 2.96 4.59
CA GLN A 41 -7.98 2.39 5.22
C GLN A 41 -7.69 1.34 6.29
N MET A 42 -6.42 1.13 6.65
CA MET A 42 -6.08 0.13 7.68
C MET A 42 -6.35 0.67 9.07
N SER A 43 -7.11 -0.11 9.85
CA SER A 43 -7.30 0.15 11.28
C SER A 43 -6.08 -0.32 12.09
N LYS A 44 -5.98 0.18 13.32
CA LYS A 44 -4.97 -0.29 14.28
C LYS A 44 -5.05 -1.79 14.54
N SER A 45 -6.27 -2.34 14.65
CA SER A 45 -6.49 -3.78 14.86
C SER A 45 -6.02 -4.62 13.67
N LEU A 46 -6.18 -4.13 12.45
CA LEU A 46 -5.67 -4.80 11.25
C LEU A 46 -4.14 -4.79 11.23
N LEU A 47 -3.51 -3.66 11.57
CA LEU A 47 -2.05 -3.56 11.69
C LEU A 47 -1.51 -4.52 12.76
N ASP A 48 -2.14 -4.59 13.93
CA ASP A 48 -1.77 -5.55 14.98
C ASP A 48 -1.92 -7.00 14.50
N SER A 49 -2.98 -7.32 13.77
CA SER A 49 -3.19 -8.65 13.19
C SER A 49 -2.10 -9.01 12.19
N ILE A 50 -1.71 -8.06 11.32
CA ILE A 50 -0.61 -8.26 10.36
C ILE A 50 0.70 -8.53 11.09
N ARG A 51 1.03 -7.73 12.11
CA ARG A 51 2.23 -7.94 12.94
C ARG A 51 2.28 -9.35 13.51
N VAL A 52 1.18 -9.84 14.08
CA VAL A 52 1.12 -11.20 14.62
C VAL A 52 1.33 -12.24 13.51
N VAL A 53 0.62 -12.11 12.40
CA VAL A 53 0.67 -13.07 11.30
C VAL A 53 2.06 -13.15 10.66
N VAL A 54 2.73 -12.02 10.42
CA VAL A 54 4.10 -12.03 9.85
C VAL A 54 5.13 -12.48 10.89
N GLY A 55 4.86 -12.25 12.19
CA GLY A 55 5.64 -12.79 13.30
C GLY A 55 5.71 -14.32 13.29
N LEU A 56 4.63 -15.00 12.89
CA LEU A 56 4.61 -16.46 12.71
C LEU A 56 5.55 -16.94 11.60
N LYS A 57 5.99 -16.04 10.70
CA LYS A 57 6.98 -16.31 9.65
C LYS A 57 8.41 -15.88 10.06
N GLY A 58 8.63 -15.52 11.32
CA GLY A 58 9.94 -15.08 11.81
C GLY A 58 10.30 -13.64 11.42
N ILE A 59 9.33 -12.83 11.00
CA ILE A 59 9.51 -11.41 10.70
C ILE A 59 9.06 -10.59 11.90
N SER A 60 9.97 -9.85 12.51
CA SER A 60 9.64 -8.87 13.54
C SER A 60 9.19 -7.57 12.88
N LEU A 61 7.94 -7.18 13.11
CA LEU A 61 7.34 -5.96 12.58
C LEU A 61 6.89 -5.07 13.75
N SER A 62 7.22 -3.79 13.70
CA SER A 62 6.70 -2.80 14.64
C SER A 62 6.33 -1.49 13.93
N TYR A 63 5.54 -0.67 14.61
CA TYR A 63 5.01 0.59 14.11
C TYR A 63 5.42 1.74 15.04
N PRO A 64 6.67 2.25 14.95
CA PRO A 64 7.17 3.26 15.89
C PRO A 64 6.37 4.57 15.86
N GLN A 65 5.85 4.94 14.70
CA GLN A 65 4.97 6.09 14.51
C GLN A 65 3.74 5.70 13.70
N MET A 66 2.58 6.15 14.17
CA MET A 66 1.30 5.91 13.52
C MET A 66 0.37 7.07 13.85
N GLU A 67 -0.12 7.77 12.83
CA GLU A 67 -1.04 8.89 12.98
C GLU A 67 -2.29 8.64 12.14
N TYR A 68 -3.44 9.05 12.68
CA TYR A 68 -4.75 8.94 12.02
C TYR A 68 -5.37 10.32 11.84
N ASP A 69 -6.03 10.49 10.70
CA ASP A 69 -6.92 11.59 10.37
C ASP A 69 -8.36 11.05 10.38
N GLY A 70 -9.03 11.21 11.52
CA GLY A 70 -10.27 10.49 11.82
C GLY A 70 -10.03 8.97 11.93
N GLU A 71 -10.72 8.20 11.09
CA GLU A 71 -10.57 6.73 11.02
C GLU A 71 -9.51 6.27 10.02
N LEU A 72 -8.90 7.21 9.28
CA LEU A 72 -7.99 6.90 8.19
C LEU A 72 -6.54 7.12 8.61
N LEU A 73 -5.68 6.15 8.32
CA LEU A 73 -4.25 6.22 8.59
C LEU A 73 -3.60 7.31 7.72
N SER A 74 -3.05 8.35 8.34
CA SER A 74 -2.44 9.49 7.63
C SER A 74 -0.92 9.34 7.49
N LYS A 75 -0.27 8.72 8.49
CA LYS A 75 1.17 8.47 8.52
C LYS A 75 1.47 7.14 9.19
N LEU A 76 2.47 6.44 8.66
CA LEU A 76 2.95 5.18 9.21
C LEU A 76 4.46 5.07 9.05
N GLU A 77 5.13 4.80 10.15
CA GLU A 77 6.50 4.31 10.18
C GLU A 77 6.47 2.81 10.50
N ILE A 78 7.22 2.04 9.73
CA ILE A 78 7.39 0.59 9.91
C ILE A 78 8.85 0.30 10.18
N ASN A 79 9.10 -0.61 11.12
CA ASN A 79 10.41 -1.22 11.33
C ASN A 79 10.27 -2.73 11.14
N VAL A 80 11.07 -3.28 10.23
CA VAL A 80 11.05 -4.69 9.84
C VAL A 80 12.41 -5.29 10.15
N GLN A 81 12.44 -6.42 10.86
CA GLN A 81 13.65 -7.21 11.09
C GLN A 81 13.41 -8.67 10.76
N ILE A 82 14.40 -9.29 10.09
CA ILE A 82 14.42 -10.71 9.75
C ILE A 82 15.85 -11.21 9.69
N ALA A 83 16.13 -12.34 10.37
CA ALA A 83 17.42 -13.05 10.29
C ALA A 83 18.67 -12.14 10.45
N GLY A 84 18.59 -11.14 11.34
CA GLY A 84 19.68 -10.18 11.59
C GLY A 84 19.77 -9.01 10.61
N GLN A 85 18.96 -9.01 9.56
CA GLN A 85 18.76 -7.85 8.67
C GLN A 85 17.53 -7.05 9.11
N GLY A 86 17.49 -5.77 8.77
CA GLY A 86 16.31 -4.96 9.01
C GLY A 86 16.44 -3.54 8.50
N GLY A 87 15.35 -2.80 8.63
CA GLY A 87 15.30 -1.41 8.24
C GLY A 87 14.02 -0.73 8.71
N THR A 88 14.04 0.60 8.60
CA THR A 88 12.90 1.46 8.88
C THR A 88 12.48 2.17 7.61
N ALA A 89 11.17 2.28 7.39
CA ALA A 89 10.62 3.13 6.36
C ALA A 89 9.39 3.87 6.88
N MET A 90 9.15 5.05 6.33
CA MET A 90 8.03 5.90 6.72
C MET A 90 7.30 6.39 5.48
N THR A 91 5.97 6.50 5.59
CA THR A 91 5.14 7.14 4.59
C THR A 91 4.14 8.09 5.23
N ASN A 92 3.81 9.14 4.49
CA ASN A 92 2.57 9.87 4.65
C ASN A 92 1.64 9.38 3.54
N PHE A 93 0.43 8.92 3.88
CA PHE A 93 -0.56 8.41 2.93
C PHE A 93 -1.22 9.54 2.13
N VAL A 94 -0.39 10.23 1.36
CA VAL A 94 -0.74 11.04 0.19
C VAL A 94 -0.70 10.16 -1.05
N TYR A 95 -1.59 10.39 -2.01
CA TYR A 95 -1.70 9.59 -3.22
C TYR A 95 -0.38 9.60 -4.02
N ARG A 96 0.36 8.48 -4.05
CA ARG A 96 1.70 8.38 -4.69
C ARG A 96 1.85 7.31 -5.76
N GLY A 97 0.79 6.60 -6.16
CA GLY A 97 0.83 5.66 -7.30
C GLY A 97 1.66 4.37 -7.09
N ARG A 98 2.50 4.28 -6.06
CA ARG A 98 3.24 3.08 -5.65
C ARG A 98 2.76 2.57 -4.28
N PRO A 99 2.66 1.25 -4.07
CA PRO A 99 2.32 0.69 -2.77
C PRO A 99 3.48 0.92 -1.79
N PHE A 100 3.15 1.28 -0.55
CA PHE A 100 4.12 1.37 0.54
C PHE A 100 4.05 0.11 1.39
N GLY A 101 5.19 -0.46 1.76
CA GLY A 101 5.28 -1.53 2.74
C GLY A 101 6.57 -2.30 2.66
N PHE A 102 6.50 -3.63 2.74
CA PHE A 102 7.70 -4.46 2.65
C PHE A 102 7.45 -5.76 1.90
N ARG A 103 8.51 -6.32 1.34
CA ARG A 103 8.55 -7.63 0.71
C ARG A 103 9.79 -8.35 1.21
N VAL A 104 9.60 -9.55 1.74
CA VAL A 104 10.66 -10.51 2.04
C VAL A 104 10.53 -11.66 1.05
N ILE A 105 11.63 -11.99 0.37
CA ILE A 105 11.75 -13.21 -0.44
C ILE A 105 12.87 -14.08 0.12
N GLU A 106 12.83 -15.37 -0.20
CA GLU A 106 13.81 -16.34 0.28
C GLU A 106 13.82 -16.48 1.82
N LEU A 107 12.64 -16.50 2.42
CA LEU A 107 12.43 -16.62 3.87
C LEU A 107 13.17 -17.79 4.53
N LYS A 108 13.36 -18.90 3.82
CA LYS A 108 14.07 -20.10 4.32
C LYS A 108 15.58 -20.07 4.07
N SER A 109 16.09 -19.04 3.39
CA SER A 109 17.52 -18.85 3.13
C SER A 109 18.23 -18.31 4.37
N TYR A 110 19.55 -18.53 4.46
CA TYR A 110 20.40 -17.89 5.47
C TYR A 110 20.46 -16.37 5.30
N GLN A 111 20.14 -15.86 4.11
CA GLN A 111 20.12 -14.43 3.79
C GLN A 111 18.83 -14.09 3.04
N PRO A 112 17.70 -13.89 3.73
CA PRO A 112 16.47 -13.41 3.12
C PRO A 112 16.69 -12.04 2.49
N ILE A 113 15.97 -11.73 1.41
CA ILE A 113 16.07 -10.42 0.75
C ILE A 113 14.89 -9.57 1.21
N LEU A 114 15.20 -8.43 1.85
CA LEU A 114 14.23 -7.45 2.31
C LEU A 114 14.16 -6.24 1.37
N ALA A 115 12.99 -6.00 0.77
CA ALA A 115 12.62 -4.72 0.17
C ALA A 115 11.65 -3.98 1.09
N LEU A 116 11.87 -2.68 1.30
CA LEU A 116 11.18 -1.88 2.29
C LEU A 116 10.91 -0.46 1.74
N GLY A 117 9.73 0.11 2.04
CA GLY A 117 9.34 1.44 1.59
C GLY A 117 8.38 1.42 0.41
N GLU A 118 8.62 2.27 -0.60
CA GLU A 118 7.84 2.23 -1.84
C GLU A 118 8.24 1.00 -2.67
N LEU A 119 7.29 0.09 -2.90
CA LEU A 119 7.52 -1.15 -3.62
C LEU A 119 7.16 -0.99 -5.09
N ASP A 120 7.94 -1.62 -5.97
CA ASP A 120 7.53 -1.77 -7.37
C ASP A 120 6.31 -2.69 -7.46
N LYS A 121 5.34 -2.31 -8.32
CA LYS A 121 4.21 -3.18 -8.68
C LYS A 121 4.79 -4.52 -9.12
N ARG A 122 4.34 -5.64 -8.54
CA ARG A 122 4.77 -6.98 -8.97
C ARG A 122 4.69 -7.01 -10.50
N SER A 123 5.85 -7.14 -11.15
CA SER A 123 5.88 -7.40 -12.59
C SER A 123 5.15 -8.72 -12.77
N LYS A 124 4.01 -8.72 -13.46
CA LYS A 124 3.36 -9.96 -13.88
C LYS A 124 4.40 -10.68 -14.75
N LYS A 125 5.08 -11.66 -14.18
CA LYS A 125 5.93 -12.56 -14.95
C LYS A 125 4.97 -13.27 -15.91
N ASN A 126 5.04 -12.88 -17.18
CA ASN A 126 4.29 -13.46 -18.28
C ASN A 126 4.81 -14.88 -18.53
#